data_AF-A0A4S4B5N9-F1
#
_entry.id   AF-A0A4S4B5N9-F1
#
_cell.length_a   1.000
_cell.length_b   1.000
_cell.length_c   1.000
_cell.angle_alpha   90.00
_cell.angle_beta   90.00
_cell.angle_gamma   90.00
#
_symmetry.space_group_name_H-M   'P 1'
#
loop_
_entity.id
_entity.type
_entity.pdbx_description
1 polymer ?
#
loop_
_entity_poly.entity_id
_entity_poly.type
_entity_poly.pdbx_seq_one_letter_code
_entity_poly.pdbx_strand_id
1 'polypeptide(L)'
;MWRVDQVFLTRKGQRVEVICSLVNDRSGLRNLSVIAPTEDPREAVRHAARFIAGKGNVSSARNARVRWTREQSTTLQDELIRDEQLEDDFQDEFEDMLAAVRDQMR
;
A
#
# COMPACT_ATOMS: atom_id res chain seq x y z
N MET A 1 -13.02 11.76 -2.64
CA MET A 1 -11.56 11.60 -2.92
C MET A 1 -11.20 10.14 -2.67
N TRP A 2 -10.14 9.57 -3.26
CA TRP A 2 -9.76 8.19 -2.96
C TRP A 2 -8.87 8.13 -1.72
N ARG A 3 -9.05 7.13 -0.86
CA ARG A 3 -8.12 6.79 0.23
C ARG A 3 -7.67 5.35 0.09
N VAL A 4 -6.44 5.05 0.53
CA VAL A 4 -6.00 3.67 0.67
C VAL A 4 -6.69 3.03 1.87
N ASP A 5 -7.22 1.82 1.71
CA ASP A 5 -7.85 1.06 2.80
C ASP A 5 -7.11 -0.25 3.11
N GLN A 6 -6.73 -0.99 2.08
CA GLN A 6 -5.95 -2.23 2.21
C GLN A 6 -4.74 -2.17 1.28
N VAL A 7 -3.65 -2.79 1.72
CA VAL A 7 -2.42 -3.00 0.96
C VAL A 7 -2.09 -4.48 1.02
N PHE A 8 -1.95 -5.10 -0.14
CA PHE A 8 -1.66 -6.52 -0.26
C PHE A 8 -0.28 -6.73 -0.86
N LEU A 9 0.50 -7.65 -0.29
CA LEU A 9 1.85 -7.99 -0.72
C LEU A 9 1.88 -9.39 -1.33
N THR A 10 2.45 -9.52 -2.53
CA THR A 10 2.63 -10.81 -3.22
C THR A 10 4.08 -10.95 -3.66
N ARG A 11 4.74 -12.07 -3.35
CA ARG A 11 6.07 -12.35 -3.89
C ARG A 11 5.98 -12.68 -5.38
N LYS A 12 6.84 -12.07 -6.19
CA LYS A 12 6.99 -12.30 -7.63
C LYS A 12 8.47 -12.55 -7.94
N GLY A 13 8.96 -13.74 -7.59
CA GLY A 13 10.39 -14.05 -7.64
C GLY A 13 11.17 -13.20 -6.62
N GLN A 14 12.19 -12.48 -7.07
CA GLN A 14 13.00 -11.54 -6.26
C GLN A 14 12.37 -10.14 -6.16
N ARG A 15 11.04 -10.04 -6.34
CA ARG A 15 10.29 -8.79 -6.31
C ARG A 15 9.04 -8.94 -5.47
N VAL A 16 8.51 -7.84 -4.97
CA VAL A 16 7.22 -7.80 -4.29
C VAL A 16 6.24 -6.97 -5.13
N GLU A 17 5.13 -7.58 -5.52
CA GLU A 17 3.98 -6.85 -6.03
C GLU A 17 3.16 -6.33 -4.85
N VAL A 18 2.86 -5.03 -4.87
CA VAL A 18 2.08 -4.33 -3.87
C VAL A 18 0.77 -3.86 -4.51
N ILE A 19 -0.36 -4.29 -3.98
CA ILE A 19 -1.70 -3.95 -4.47
C ILE A 19 -2.41 -3.10 -3.43
N CYS A 20 -2.66 -1.84 -3.75
CA CYS A 20 -3.42 -0.90 -2.93
C CYS A 20 -4.90 -0.91 -3.34
N SER A 21 -5.76 -1.32 -2.41
CA SER A 21 -7.21 -1.15 -2.50
C SER A 21 -7.58 0.26 -2.05
N LEU A 22 -8.24 0.99 -2.95
CA LEU A 22 -8.70 2.34 -2.76
C LEU A 22 -10.21 2.36 -2.60
N VAL A 23 -10.68 3.15 -1.64
CA VAL A 23 -12.10 3.40 -1.42
C VAL A 23 -12.41 4.89 -1.47
N ASN A 24 -13.67 5.23 -1.69
CA ASN A 24 -14.15 6.61 -1.61
C ASN A 24 -15.54 6.68 -0.94
N ASP A 25 -15.99 7.90 -0.64
CA ASP A 25 -17.25 8.14 0.08
C ASP A 25 -18.51 7.79 -0.72
N ARG A 26 -18.37 7.47 -2.01
CA ARG A 26 -19.46 7.07 -2.91
C ARG A 26 -19.51 5.55 -3.11
N SER A 27 -18.99 4.79 -2.16
CA SER A 27 -18.88 3.33 -2.21
C SER A 27 -18.06 2.81 -3.42
N GLY A 28 -17.20 3.65 -3.99
CA GLY A 28 -16.32 3.25 -5.07
C GLY A 28 -15.16 2.41 -4.55
N LEU A 29 -14.79 1.37 -5.31
CA LEU A 29 -13.65 0.50 -5.06
C LEU A 29 -12.75 0.48 -6.29
N ARG A 30 -11.44 0.61 -6.09
CA ARG A 30 -10.44 0.50 -7.16
C ARG A 30 -9.15 -0.09 -6.62
N ASN A 31 -8.48 -0.91 -7.43
CA ASN A 31 -7.12 -1.35 -7.12
C ASN A 31 -6.08 -0.59 -7.94
N LEU A 32 -4.93 -0.33 -7.32
CA LEU A 32 -3.69 0.06 -7.98
C LEU A 32 -2.61 -0.94 -7.60
N SER A 33 -1.81 -1.40 -8.55
CA SER A 33 -0.68 -2.30 -8.28
C SER A 33 0.65 -1.69 -8.74
N VAL A 34 1.71 -2.03 -8.02
CA VAL A 34 3.09 -1.65 -8.30
C VAL A 34 3.98 -2.86 -8.03
N ILE A 35 4.90 -3.17 -8.94
CA ILE A 35 5.94 -4.17 -8.70
C ILE A 35 7.17 -3.44 -8.18
N ALA A 36 7.47 -3.59 -6.90
CA ALA A 36 8.68 -3.04 -6.32
C ALA A 36 9.90 -3.84 -6.79
N PRO A 37 11.00 -3.18 -7.19
CA PRO A 37 12.22 -3.84 -7.68
C PRO A 37 13.08 -4.38 -6.53
N THR A 38 12.46 -4.96 -5.51
CA THR A 38 13.09 -5.47 -4.29
C THR A 38 12.29 -6.64 -3.74
N GLU A 39 12.97 -7.56 -3.06
CA GLU A 39 12.35 -8.63 -2.28
C GLU A 39 12.11 -8.25 -0.81
N ASP A 40 12.69 -7.13 -0.35
CA ASP A 40 12.47 -6.59 0.99
C ASP A 40 11.08 -5.96 1.07
N PRO A 41 10.17 -6.49 1.92
CA PRO A 41 8.82 -5.95 2.05
C PRO A 41 8.76 -4.52 2.53
N ARG A 42 9.71 -4.08 3.37
CA ARG A 42 9.74 -2.72 3.90
C ARG A 42 10.02 -1.72 2.79
N GLU A 43 11.06 -1.99 2.00
CA GLU A 43 11.38 -1.18 0.82
C GLU A 43 10.29 -1.27 -0.25
N ALA A 44 9.60 -2.41 -0.36
CA ALA A 44 8.49 -2.57 -1.29
C ALA A 44 7.28 -1.69 -0.91
N VAL A 45 6.86 -1.69 0.36
CA VAL A 45 5.73 -0.85 0.80
C VAL A 45 6.07 0.63 0.67
N ARG A 46 7.29 1.05 1.00
CA ARG A 46 7.75 2.45 0.81
C ARG A 46 7.76 2.86 -0.66
N HIS A 47 8.28 2.00 -1.52
CA HIS A 47 8.27 2.23 -2.97
C HIS A 47 6.84 2.42 -3.50
N ALA A 48 5.91 1.55 -3.08
CA ALA A 48 4.51 1.66 -3.46
C ALA A 48 3.86 2.92 -2.88
N ALA A 49 4.10 3.25 -1.61
CA ALA A 49 3.58 4.45 -0.95
C ALA A 49 3.91 5.71 -1.74
N ARG A 50 5.19 5.91 -2.10
CA ARG A 50 5.65 7.05 -2.92
C ARG A 50 4.93 7.11 -4.26
N PHE A 51 4.84 5.98 -4.96
CA PHE A 51 4.21 5.91 -6.28
C PHE A 51 2.72 6.25 -6.23
N ILE A 52 1.99 5.74 -5.24
CA ILE A 52 0.55 5.95 -5.12
C ILE A 52 0.23 7.37 -4.67
N ALA A 53 0.97 7.91 -3.68
CA ALA A 53 0.82 9.31 -3.25
C ALA A 53 1.09 10.28 -4.41
N GLY A 54 2.11 9.99 -5.23
CA GLY A 54 2.48 10.79 -6.41
C GLY A 54 1.44 10.84 -7.54
N LYS A 55 0.40 10.00 -7.54
CA LYS A 55 -0.65 10.04 -8.58
C LYS A 55 -1.62 11.23 -8.46
N GLY A 56 -1.63 11.92 -7.32
CA GLY A 56 -2.42 13.15 -7.11
C GLY A 56 -3.94 12.96 -6.95
N ASN A 57 -4.46 11.73 -7.05
CA ASN A 57 -5.89 11.44 -6.88
C ASN A 57 -6.22 10.65 -5.60
N VAL A 58 -5.21 10.35 -4.77
CA VAL A 58 -5.34 9.66 -3.48
C VAL A 58 -4.98 10.65 -2.38
N SER A 59 -5.83 10.77 -1.36
CA SER A 59 -5.75 11.86 -0.38
C SER A 59 -5.24 11.46 1.00
N SER A 60 -5.17 10.17 1.28
CA SER A 60 -4.62 9.62 2.52
C SER A 60 -4.45 8.11 2.45
N ALA A 61 -3.53 7.60 3.26
CA ALA A 61 -3.37 6.19 3.61
C ALA A 61 -3.59 5.92 5.10
N ARG A 62 -4.19 6.85 5.85
CA ARG A 62 -4.44 6.67 7.29
C ARG A 62 -5.26 5.42 7.57
N ASN A 63 -4.77 4.58 8.47
CA ASN A 63 -5.34 3.28 8.83
C ASN A 63 -5.35 2.26 7.68
N ALA A 64 -4.52 2.44 6.65
CA ALA A 64 -4.33 1.43 5.63
C ALA A 64 -3.74 0.17 6.27
N ARG A 65 -4.33 -0.99 5.94
CA ARG A 65 -3.91 -2.27 6.53
C ARG A 65 -3.05 -3.05 5.56
N VAL A 66 -1.89 -3.52 6.00
CA VAL A 66 -0.92 -4.22 5.17
C VAL A 66 -0.97 -5.71 5.47
N ARG A 67 -1.07 -6.52 4.41
CA ARG A 67 -1.26 -7.97 4.50
C ARG A 67 -0.56 -8.68 3.35
N TRP A 68 -0.05 -9.88 3.61
CA TRP A 68 0.43 -10.75 2.54
C TRP A 68 -0.73 -11.50 1.86
N THR A 69 -0.69 -11.60 0.53
CA THR A 69 -1.62 -12.43 -0.24
C THR A 69 -1.25 -13.91 -0.12
N ARG A 70 -2.27 -14.73 0.00
CA ARG A 70 -2.32 -16.15 0.41
C ARG A 70 -1.51 -17.19 -0.40
N GLU A 71 -0.52 -16.85 -1.21
CA GLU A 71 0.28 -17.89 -1.89
C GLU A 71 1.17 -18.73 -0.92
N GLN A 72 1.06 -18.54 0.41
CA GLN A 72 1.83 -19.26 1.46
C GLN A 72 1.10 -19.47 2.81
N SER A 73 -0.19 -19.85 2.86
CA SER A 73 -0.91 -20.13 4.15
C SER A 73 -1.27 -21.61 4.33
N THR A 74 -0.91 -22.24 5.45
CA THR A 74 -1.21 -23.65 5.75
C THR A 74 -2.51 -23.90 6.53
N THR A 75 -3.19 -22.89 7.11
CA THR A 75 -4.55 -23.07 7.68
C THR A 75 -5.52 -21.89 7.45
N LEU A 76 -6.84 -22.14 7.62
CA LEU A 76 -7.94 -21.20 7.35
C LEU A 76 -8.06 -20.03 8.36
N GLN A 77 -7.33 -20.05 9.48
CA GLN A 77 -7.24 -18.92 10.43
C GLN A 77 -6.02 -18.02 10.20
N ASP A 78 -5.11 -18.40 9.30
CA ASP A 78 -3.90 -17.63 8.93
C ASP A 78 -4.16 -16.59 7.82
N GLU A 79 -5.41 -16.41 7.40
CA GLU A 79 -5.76 -15.87 6.08
C GLU A 79 -5.29 -14.44 5.79
N LEU A 80 -4.97 -13.63 6.81
CA LEU A 80 -4.70 -12.21 6.65
C LEU A 80 -3.87 -11.68 7.84
N ILE A 81 -2.67 -12.24 8.06
CA ILE A 81 -1.76 -11.71 9.08
C ILE A 81 -1.49 -10.23 8.77
N ARG A 82 -1.86 -9.37 9.71
CA ARG A 82 -1.53 -7.94 9.67
C ARG A 82 -0.10 -7.77 10.15
N ASP A 83 0.63 -6.94 9.42
CA ASP A 83 1.98 -6.56 9.80
C ASP A 83 1.97 -5.08 10.17
N GLU A 84 1.80 -4.79 11.46
CA GLU A 84 1.67 -3.43 11.99
C GLU A 84 2.91 -2.56 11.66
N GLN A 85 4.11 -3.17 11.62
CA GLN A 85 5.32 -2.44 11.27
C GLN A 85 5.32 -2.00 9.81
N LEU A 86 4.84 -2.86 8.90
CA LEU A 86 4.68 -2.49 7.50
C LEU A 86 3.52 -1.51 7.29
N GLU A 87 2.47 -1.56 8.12
CA GLU A 87 1.40 -0.56 8.14
C GLU A 87 1.96 0.83 8.45
N ASP A 88 2.75 0.96 9.50
CA ASP A 88 3.41 2.21 9.87
C ASP A 88 4.37 2.69 8.77
N ASP A 89 5.25 1.82 8.27
CA ASP A 89 6.20 2.16 7.20
C ASP A 89 5.50 2.61 5.90
N PHE A 90 4.35 2.01 5.56
CA PHE A 90 3.57 2.42 4.40
C PHE A 90 2.89 3.78 4.64
N GLN A 91 2.25 3.95 5.80
CA GLN A 91 1.50 5.15 6.13
C GLN A 91 2.42 6.37 6.21
N ASP A 92 3.52 6.27 6.94
CA ASP A 92 4.46 7.38 7.14
C ASP A 92 5.02 7.86 5.79
N GLU A 93 5.55 6.92 4.98
CA GLU A 93 6.11 7.25 3.67
C GLU A 93 5.05 7.82 2.71
N PHE A 94 3.82 7.34 2.78
CA PHE A 94 2.72 7.83 1.94
C PHE A 94 2.38 9.28 2.28
N GLU A 95 2.18 9.57 3.58
CA GLU A 95 1.74 10.88 4.03
C GLU A 95 2.86 11.92 3.87
N ASP A 96 4.13 11.54 4.08
CA ASP A 96 5.30 12.37 3.79
C ASP A 96 5.39 12.74 2.30
N MET A 97 5.26 11.75 1.41
CA MET A 97 5.26 12.01 -0.03
C MET A 97 4.08 12.88 -0.46
N LEU A 98 2.89 12.64 0.11
CA LEU A 98 1.71 13.44 -0.20
C LEU A 98 1.87 14.90 0.24
N ALA A 99 2.50 15.14 1.40
CA ALA A 99 2.85 16.47 1.86
C ALA A 99 3.83 17.16 0.89
N ALA A 100 4.88 16.46 0.46
CA ALA A 100 5.85 16.98 -0.51
C ALA A 100 5.20 17.33 -1.86
N VAL A 101 4.31 16.47 -2.39
CA VAL A 101 3.57 16.73 -3.64
C VAL A 101 2.69 17.97 -3.50
N ARG A 102 1.99 18.11 -2.36
CA ARG A 102 1.12 19.28 -2.10
C ARG A 102 1.92 20.57 -2.01
N ASP A 103 3.10 20.53 -1.40
CA ASP A 103 3.99 21.69 -1.28
C ASP A 103 4.48 22.17 -2.66
N GLN A 104 4.83 21.25 -3.56
CA GLN A 104 5.25 21.59 -4.93
C GLN A 104 4.14 22.18 -5.81
N MET A 105 2.87 21.93 -5.48
CA MET A 105 1.72 22.45 -6.23
C MET A 105 1.27 23.84 -5.78
N ARG A 106 1.86 24.37 -4.70
CA ARG A 106 1.53 25.67 -4.12
C ARG A 106 2.36 26.79 -4.74
#